data_AF-A0A495MLI2-F1
#
_entry.id   AF-A0A495MLI2-F1
#
_cell.length_a   1.000
_cell.length_b   1.000
_cell.length_c   1.000
_cell.angle_alpha   90.00
_cell.angle_beta   90.00
_cell.angle_gamma   90.00
#
_symmetry.space_group_name_H-M   'P 1'
#
loop_
_entity.id
_entity.type
_entity.pdbx_description
1 polymer ?
#
loop_
_entity_poly.entity_id
_entity_poly.type
_entity_poly.pdbx_seq_one_letter_code
_entity_poly.pdbx_strand_id
1 'polypeptide(L)'
;MKTRFLVLGMIISLAACNKKAEDTQVVTEPEMEQPEITAPAKECYEYANGKDTISLSLAITNGNNVSGDLKYALFEKDGNTGTFTGMFKGDTLYADYMFQSEGMTSVREAVFLRKGDALLQGFGDITEKDNKQVFKDKKSVKFDEKMALKKVACE
;
A
#
# COMPACT_ATOMS: atom_id res chain seq x y z
N MET A 1 45.34 -48.27 -0.16
CA MET A 1 46.21 -48.93 0.84
C MET A 1 47.48 -48.12 1.02
N LYS A 2 48.00 -48.06 2.25
CA LYS A 2 49.18 -47.35 2.78
C LYS A 2 48.88 -45.93 3.31
N THR A 3 48.56 -45.72 4.60
CA THR A 3 49.41 -45.70 5.84
C THR A 3 50.59 -44.74 5.75
N ARG A 4 50.95 -43.89 6.73
CA ARG A 4 50.48 -43.50 8.08
C ARG A 4 51.46 -42.40 8.61
N PHE A 5 51.08 -41.78 9.74
CA PHE A 5 51.92 -41.24 10.83
C PHE A 5 52.49 -39.80 10.76
N LEU A 6 51.84 -38.91 11.53
CA LEU A 6 52.31 -38.29 12.79
C LEU A 6 53.72 -37.67 12.81
N VAL A 7 53.76 -36.33 12.87
CA VAL A 7 54.86 -35.57 13.46
C VAL A 7 54.28 -34.54 14.42
N LEU A 8 54.63 -34.75 15.69
CA LEU A 8 54.48 -33.87 16.85
C LEU A 8 55.62 -32.83 16.80
N GLY A 9 55.34 -31.54 17.04
CA GLY A 9 56.40 -30.53 16.94
C GLY A 9 56.04 -29.11 17.34
N MET A 10 56.03 -28.87 18.66
CA MET A 10 56.56 -27.68 19.34
C MET A 10 55.87 -26.31 19.14
N ILE A 11 55.08 -25.96 20.17
CA ILE A 11 54.57 -24.63 20.48
C ILE A 11 55.67 -23.84 21.22
N ILE A 12 56.06 -22.67 20.70
CA ILE A 12 56.57 -21.54 21.51
C ILE A 12 56.13 -20.24 20.83
N SER A 13 55.26 -19.46 21.48
CA SER A 13 55.05 -18.05 21.15
C SER A 13 54.84 -17.30 22.46
N LEU A 14 55.79 -16.42 22.78
CA LEU A 14 55.74 -15.52 23.92
C LEU A 14 54.78 -14.37 23.57
N ALA A 15 53.62 -14.32 24.21
CA ALA A 15 52.76 -13.14 24.19
C ALA A 15 53.08 -12.27 25.42
N ALA A 16 53.67 -11.11 25.16
CA ALA A 16 53.95 -10.09 26.17
C ALA A 16 52.64 -9.42 26.63
N CYS A 17 52.39 -9.43 27.94
CA CYS A 17 51.33 -8.66 28.57
C CYS A 17 51.69 -7.17 28.58
N ASN A 18 51.00 -6.38 27.77
CA ASN A 18 50.89 -4.93 28.00
C ASN A 18 49.60 -4.67 28.80
N LYS A 19 49.76 -4.20 30.03
CA LYS A 19 48.68 -3.60 30.81
C LYS A 19 48.26 -2.29 30.15
N LYS A 20 46.97 -2.12 29.85
CA LYS A 20 46.36 -0.81 29.67
C LYS A 20 44.93 -0.83 30.20
N ALA A 21 44.70 0.13 31.11
CA ALA A 21 43.48 0.79 31.52
C ALA A 21 42.15 0.02 31.45
N GLU A 22 41.55 -0.17 32.63
CA GLU A 22 40.11 -0.14 32.81
C GLU A 22 39.51 1.04 32.03
N ASP A 23 38.68 0.71 31.04
CA ASP A 23 37.62 1.60 30.58
C ASP A 23 36.36 0.74 30.49
N THR A 24 35.35 1.13 31.25
CA THR A 24 34.06 0.47 31.34
C THR A 24 33.37 0.60 29.98
N GLN A 25 33.46 -0.46 29.17
CA GLN A 25 32.64 -0.59 27.98
C GLN A 25 31.18 -0.76 28.40
N VAL A 26 30.44 0.34 28.36
CA VAL A 26 28.99 0.30 28.19
C VAL A 26 28.76 -0.43 26.87
N VAL A 27 28.25 -1.64 26.96
CA VAL A 27 27.79 -2.41 25.80
C VAL A 27 26.61 -1.64 25.24
N THR A 28 26.85 -0.81 24.24
CA THR A 28 25.80 -0.30 23.35
C THR A 28 25.30 -1.50 22.56
N GLU A 29 24.18 -2.04 23.03
CA GLU A 29 23.33 -2.96 22.31
C GLU A 29 23.07 -2.39 20.91
N PRO A 30 23.16 -3.19 19.82
CA PRO A 30 22.82 -2.69 18.50
C PRO A 30 21.37 -2.23 18.55
N GLU A 31 21.17 -0.93 18.35
CA GLU A 31 19.86 -0.32 18.16
C GLU A 31 19.19 -1.08 17.02
N MET A 32 18.26 -1.97 17.37
CA MET A 32 17.31 -2.49 16.40
C MET A 32 16.59 -1.26 15.85
N GLU A 33 16.83 -0.95 14.57
CA GLU A 33 16.02 -0.01 13.82
C GLU A 33 14.57 -0.47 13.92
N GLN A 34 13.86 0.08 14.90
CA GLN A 34 12.43 -0.08 15.04
C GLN A 34 11.83 0.58 13.79
N PRO A 35 11.00 -0.11 13.00
CA PRO A 35 10.44 0.49 11.80
C PRO A 35 9.70 1.75 12.24
N GLU A 36 10.13 2.91 11.73
CA GLU A 36 9.44 4.17 11.98
C GLU A 36 7.98 3.98 11.55
N ILE A 37 7.08 3.94 12.52
CA ILE A 37 5.64 3.88 12.27
C ILE A 37 5.24 5.30 11.86
N THR A 38 5.53 5.66 10.61
CA THR A 38 5.03 6.89 10.02
C THR A 38 3.51 6.77 9.89
N ALA A 39 2.80 7.79 10.35
CA ALA A 39 1.36 7.86 10.18
C ALA A 39 0.99 7.80 8.68
N PRO A 40 -0.12 7.14 8.31
CA PRO A 40 -0.53 7.09 6.92
C PRO A 40 -0.76 8.49 6.35
N ALA A 41 -0.28 8.73 5.14
CA ALA A 41 -0.58 9.96 4.41
C ALA A 41 -2.06 9.96 4.03
N LYS A 42 -2.78 11.01 4.44
CA LYS A 42 -4.20 11.20 4.12
C LYS A 42 -4.33 12.09 2.87
N GLU A 43 -5.09 11.64 1.88
CA GLU A 43 -5.43 12.42 0.69
C GLU A 43 -6.94 12.37 0.45
N CYS A 44 -7.52 13.46 -0.04
CA CYS A 44 -8.95 13.52 -0.35
C CYS A 44 -9.15 14.08 -1.75
N TYR A 45 -10.14 13.52 -2.45
CA TYR A 45 -10.43 13.83 -3.84
C TYR A 45 -11.93 13.97 -4.05
N GLU A 46 -12.33 14.90 -4.91
CA GLU A 46 -13.73 15.14 -5.21
C GLU A 46 -13.95 15.40 -6.70
N TYR A 47 -15.05 14.85 -7.22
CA TYR A 47 -15.68 15.31 -8.45
C TYR A 47 -17.04 15.92 -8.10
N ALA A 48 -17.33 17.10 -8.64
CA ALA A 48 -18.63 17.75 -8.51
C ALA A 48 -19.04 18.35 -9.86
N ASN A 49 -20.24 18.01 -10.34
CA ASN A 49 -20.82 18.57 -11.56
C ASN A 49 -22.34 18.63 -11.45
N GLY A 50 -22.89 19.84 -11.35
CA GLY A 50 -24.31 20.02 -11.11
C GLY A 50 -24.72 19.39 -9.77
N LYS A 51 -25.56 18.35 -9.83
CA LYS A 51 -26.04 17.60 -8.65
C LYS A 51 -25.27 16.30 -8.40
N ASP A 52 -24.30 15.97 -9.25
CA ASP A 52 -23.49 14.77 -9.11
C ASP A 52 -22.27 15.08 -8.26
N THR A 53 -21.99 14.23 -7.28
CA THR A 53 -20.79 14.31 -6.46
C THR A 53 -20.17 12.92 -6.26
N ILE A 54 -18.84 12.84 -6.35
CA ILE A 54 -18.07 11.67 -5.95
C ILE A 54 -17.00 12.14 -4.97
N SER A 55 -16.95 11.53 -3.79
CA SER A 55 -15.97 11.85 -2.76
C SER A 55 -15.14 10.61 -2.45
N LEU A 56 -13.81 10.76 -2.39
CA LEU A 56 -12.84 9.70 -2.18
C LEU A 56 -11.81 10.13 -1.14
N SER A 57 -11.70 9.39 -0.04
CA SER A 57 -10.61 9.54 0.93
C SER A 57 -9.61 8.40 0.77
N LEU A 58 -8.32 8.69 0.87
CA LEU A 58 -7.24 7.71 0.85
C LEU A 58 -6.40 7.85 2.14
N ALA A 59 -6.16 6.75 2.83
CA ALA A 59 -5.14 6.60 3.85
C ALA A 59 -4.05 5.68 3.30
N ILE A 60 -2.88 6.25 3.01
CA ILE A 60 -1.77 5.57 2.32
C ILE A 60 -0.70 5.24 3.35
N THR A 61 -0.40 3.95 3.54
CA THR A 61 0.65 3.50 4.47
C THR A 61 1.96 3.22 3.72
N ASN A 62 3.03 3.01 4.49
CA ASN A 62 4.31 2.55 3.96
C ASN A 62 4.11 1.27 3.14
N GLY A 63 4.70 1.22 1.95
CA GLY A 63 4.53 0.10 1.02
C GLY A 63 3.33 0.22 0.08
N ASN A 64 2.77 1.43 -0.11
CA ASN A 64 1.75 1.77 -1.10
C ASN A 64 0.38 1.12 -0.87
N ASN A 65 0.14 0.51 0.30
CA ASN A 65 -1.19 0.03 0.66
C ASN A 65 -2.10 1.23 0.93
N VAL A 66 -3.35 1.10 0.53
CA VAL A 66 -4.36 2.14 0.66
C VAL A 66 -5.61 1.56 1.28
N SER A 67 -6.17 2.24 2.27
CA SER A 67 -7.56 2.10 2.66
C SER A 67 -8.28 3.42 2.46
N GLY A 68 -9.61 3.41 2.43
CA GLY A 68 -10.35 4.65 2.30
C GLY A 68 -11.84 4.46 2.13
N ASP A 69 -12.53 5.59 2.03
CA ASP A 69 -13.96 5.69 1.81
C ASP A 69 -14.22 6.21 0.40
N LEU A 70 -15.27 5.69 -0.23
CA LEU A 70 -15.72 6.15 -1.53
C LEU A 70 -17.23 6.28 -1.51
N LYS A 71 -17.70 7.44 -1.97
CA LYS A 71 -19.12 7.80 -2.03
C LYS A 71 -19.47 8.28 -3.42
N TYR A 72 -20.49 7.68 -4.02
CA TYR A 72 -21.15 8.17 -5.21
C TYR A 72 -22.51 8.74 -4.82
N ALA A 73 -22.69 10.04 -5.04
CA ALA A 73 -23.96 10.74 -4.91
C ALA A 73 -24.33 11.31 -6.28
N LEU A 74 -24.78 10.43 -7.18
CA LEU A 74 -25.18 10.79 -8.54
C LEU A 74 -26.68 11.04 -8.59
N PHE A 75 -27.10 12.16 -9.16
CA PHE A 75 -28.50 12.49 -9.35
C PHE A 75 -29.16 11.45 -10.28
N GLU A 76 -30.40 11.06 -9.97
CA GLU A 76 -31.19 10.05 -10.71
C GLU A 76 -30.62 8.62 -10.72
N LYS A 77 -29.52 8.36 -10.02
CA LYS A 77 -28.98 7.02 -9.80
C LYS A 77 -28.97 6.68 -8.33
N ASP A 78 -28.95 5.39 -8.02
CA ASP A 78 -28.77 4.93 -6.66
C ASP A 78 -27.36 5.27 -6.18
N GLY A 79 -27.31 6.15 -5.19
CA GLY A 79 -26.07 6.46 -4.50
C GLY A 79 -25.56 5.22 -3.77
N ASN A 80 -24.25 5.06 -3.72
CA ASN A 80 -23.63 4.05 -2.88
C ASN A 80 -22.45 4.66 -2.13
N THR A 81 -22.26 4.18 -0.91
CA THR A 81 -21.14 4.53 -0.04
C THR A 81 -20.53 3.25 0.47
N GLY A 82 -19.22 3.24 0.58
CA GLY A 82 -18.48 2.07 1.01
C GLY A 82 -17.03 2.39 1.32
N THR A 83 -16.29 1.34 1.64
CA THR A 83 -14.86 1.39 1.89
C THR A 83 -14.13 0.59 0.84
N PHE A 84 -12.86 0.92 0.61
CA PHE A 84 -12.00 0.08 -0.20
C PHE A 84 -10.66 -0.19 0.46
N THR A 85 -10.06 -1.31 0.09
CA THR A 85 -8.66 -1.65 0.39
C THR A 85 -7.96 -1.96 -0.92
N GLY A 86 -6.72 -1.50 -1.05
CA GLY A 86 -6.00 -1.60 -2.31
C GLY A 86 -4.54 -1.25 -2.19
N MET A 87 -3.89 -1.11 -3.34
CA MET A 87 -2.47 -0.78 -3.43
C MET A 87 -2.19 0.02 -4.69
N PHE A 88 -1.32 1.03 -4.59
CA PHE A 88 -0.73 1.69 -5.76
C PHE A 88 0.34 0.82 -6.40
N LYS A 89 0.23 0.61 -7.71
CA LYS A 89 1.28 0.03 -8.57
C LYS A 89 1.68 1.09 -9.59
N GLY A 90 2.80 1.78 -9.31
CA GLY A 90 3.12 3.02 -10.00
C GLY A 90 2.03 4.06 -9.74
N ASP A 91 1.48 4.64 -10.80
CA ASP A 91 0.43 5.66 -10.70
C ASP A 91 -0.99 5.06 -10.58
N THR A 92 -1.14 3.74 -10.67
CA THR A 92 -2.46 3.10 -10.70
C THR A 92 -2.80 2.45 -9.36
N LEU A 93 -3.86 2.93 -8.72
CA LEU A 93 -4.48 2.30 -7.55
C LEU A 93 -5.40 1.17 -8.03
N TYR A 94 -5.14 -0.04 -7.57
CA TYR A 94 -6.05 -1.18 -7.71
C TYR A 94 -6.66 -1.50 -6.36
N ALA A 95 -7.99 -1.56 -6.28
CA ALA A 95 -8.68 -1.71 -5.01
C ALA A 95 -9.93 -2.59 -5.12
N ASP A 96 -10.32 -3.14 -3.97
CA ASP A 96 -11.58 -3.82 -3.76
C ASP A 96 -12.51 -2.88 -3.00
N TYR A 97 -13.56 -2.42 -3.66
CA TYR A 97 -14.56 -1.52 -3.11
C TYR A 97 -15.76 -2.33 -2.62
N MET A 98 -15.94 -2.34 -1.30
CA MET A 98 -17.06 -2.95 -0.60
C MET A 98 -18.09 -1.88 -0.27
N PHE A 99 -19.32 -2.03 -0.77
CA PHE A 99 -20.36 -1.02 -0.67
C PHE A 99 -21.70 -1.63 -0.33
N GLN A 100 -22.56 -0.81 0.28
CA GLN A 100 -23.95 -1.17 0.53
C GLN A 100 -24.85 -0.52 -0.50
N SER A 101 -25.78 -1.29 -1.06
CA SER A 101 -26.83 -0.83 -1.96
C SER A 101 -28.10 -1.62 -1.66
N GLU A 102 -29.22 -0.92 -1.42
CA GLU A 102 -30.52 -1.55 -1.17
C GLU A 102 -30.51 -2.61 -0.04
N GLY A 103 -29.67 -2.41 0.98
CA GLY A 103 -29.53 -3.35 2.10
C GLY A 103 -28.65 -4.57 1.81
N MET A 104 -28.06 -4.68 0.61
CA MET A 104 -27.11 -5.72 0.25
C MET A 104 -25.67 -5.17 0.26
N THR A 105 -24.74 -5.96 0.81
CA THR A 105 -23.30 -5.68 0.70
C THR A 105 -22.76 -6.34 -0.56
N SER A 106 -22.04 -5.58 -1.38
CA SER A 106 -21.41 -6.04 -2.62
C SER A 106 -19.94 -5.63 -2.64
N VAL A 107 -19.11 -6.41 -3.32
CA VAL A 107 -17.70 -6.08 -3.56
C VAL A 107 -17.44 -5.99 -5.06
N ARG A 108 -16.80 -4.91 -5.50
CA ARG A 108 -16.32 -4.75 -6.88
C ARG A 108 -14.89 -4.25 -6.94
N GLU A 109 -14.17 -4.60 -7.99
CA GLU A 109 -12.89 -3.96 -8.28
C GLU A 109 -13.11 -2.50 -8.68
N ALA A 110 -12.27 -1.63 -8.15
CA ALA A 110 -12.13 -0.25 -8.55
C ALA A 110 -10.67 0.00 -8.94
N VAL A 111 -10.46 0.75 -10.02
CA VAL A 111 -9.13 1.14 -10.47
C VAL A 111 -9.12 2.65 -10.66
N PHE A 112 -8.10 3.31 -10.13
CA PHE A 112 -7.89 4.74 -10.31
C PHE A 112 -6.49 5.01 -10.84
N LEU A 113 -6.36 5.85 -11.86
CA LEU A 113 -5.07 6.33 -12.35
C LEU A 113 -4.78 7.71 -11.79
N ARG A 114 -3.64 7.88 -11.12
CA ARG A 114 -3.14 9.18 -10.68
C ARG A 114 -2.54 9.92 -11.87
N LYS A 115 -3.00 11.15 -12.09
CA LYS A 115 -2.51 12.07 -13.13
C LYS A 115 -2.38 13.47 -12.54
N GLY A 116 -1.17 13.80 -12.08
CA GLY A 116 -0.93 15.01 -11.28
C GLY A 116 -1.75 14.97 -9.99
N ASP A 117 -2.51 16.04 -9.72
CA ASP A 117 -3.39 16.15 -8.56
C ASP A 117 -4.81 15.59 -8.81
N ALA A 118 -4.99 14.75 -9.83
CA ALA A 118 -6.26 14.12 -10.12
C ALA A 118 -6.18 12.59 -10.07
N LEU A 119 -7.32 11.96 -9.76
CA LEU A 119 -7.56 10.53 -9.92
C LEU A 119 -8.63 10.32 -11.00
N LEU A 120 -8.30 9.49 -11.97
CA LEU A 120 -9.21 9.10 -13.04
C LEU A 120 -9.75 7.71 -12.76
N GLN A 121 -11.06 7.55 -12.70
CA GLN A 121 -11.65 6.22 -12.53
C GLN A 121 -11.54 5.40 -13.82
N GLY A 122 -11.16 4.13 -13.63
CA GLY A 122 -11.10 3.12 -14.68
C GLY A 122 -12.44 2.43 -14.90
N PHE A 123 -12.80 2.24 -16.16
CA PHE A 123 -14.00 1.55 -16.63
C PHE A 123 -13.62 0.46 -17.64
N GLY A 124 -14.36 -0.63 -17.65
CA GLY A 124 -14.15 -1.76 -18.55
C GLY A 124 -15.18 -2.84 -18.31
N ASP A 125 -15.10 -3.90 -19.12
CA ASP A 125 -16.01 -5.03 -18.96
C ASP A 125 -15.77 -5.75 -17.64
N ILE A 126 -16.84 -5.99 -16.89
CA ILE A 126 -16.82 -6.71 -15.62
C ILE A 126 -17.38 -8.13 -15.77
N THR A 127 -16.93 -9.02 -14.92
CA THR A 127 -17.48 -10.37 -14.72
C THR A 127 -17.59 -10.66 -13.24
N GLU A 128 -18.45 -11.59 -12.86
CA GLU A 128 -18.49 -12.08 -11.49
C GLU A 128 -17.48 -13.21 -11.30
N LYS A 129 -16.76 -13.17 -10.18
CA LYS A 129 -15.86 -14.23 -9.73
C LYS A 129 -15.81 -14.19 -8.21
N ASP A 130 -16.00 -15.33 -7.55
CA ASP A 130 -15.91 -15.45 -6.08
C ASP A 130 -16.82 -14.43 -5.33
N ASN A 131 -18.06 -14.25 -5.80
CA ASN A 131 -19.03 -13.26 -5.30
C ASN A 131 -18.55 -11.80 -5.36
N LYS A 132 -17.62 -11.51 -6.27
CA LYS A 132 -17.04 -10.18 -6.49
C LYS A 132 -17.13 -9.81 -7.97
N GLN A 133 -17.49 -8.57 -8.25
CA GLN A 133 -17.41 -8.03 -9.62
C GLN A 133 -15.96 -7.63 -9.91
N VAL A 134 -15.34 -8.26 -10.91
CA VAL A 134 -13.94 -8.03 -11.30
C VAL A 134 -13.84 -7.61 -12.76
N PHE A 135 -12.78 -6.89 -13.13
CA PHE A 135 -12.54 -6.58 -14.54
C PHE A 135 -12.19 -7.86 -15.31
N LYS A 136 -12.83 -8.11 -16.46
CA LYS A 136 -12.51 -9.24 -17.34
C LYS A 136 -11.06 -9.20 -17.81
N ASP A 137 -10.59 -8.01 -18.16
CA ASP A 137 -9.19 -7.74 -18.50
C ASP A 137 -8.76 -6.39 -17.92
N LYS A 138 -7.83 -6.40 -16.95
CA LYS A 138 -7.30 -5.17 -16.35
C LYS A 138 -6.50 -4.31 -17.32
N LYS A 139 -6.03 -4.87 -18.45
CA LYS A 139 -5.30 -4.13 -19.49
C LYS A 139 -6.23 -3.36 -20.42
N SER A 140 -7.51 -3.74 -20.49
CA SER A 140 -8.51 -3.05 -21.32
C SER A 140 -9.23 -1.92 -20.57
N VAL A 141 -8.93 -1.74 -19.28
CA VAL A 141 -9.46 -0.64 -18.45
C VAL A 141 -9.11 0.70 -19.08
N LYS A 142 -10.13 1.53 -19.31
CA LYS A 142 -10.01 2.88 -19.84
C LYS A 142 -10.31 3.89 -18.74
N PHE A 143 -9.54 4.96 -18.68
CA PHE A 143 -9.70 6.01 -17.68
C PHE A 143 -10.51 7.16 -18.27
N ASP A 144 -11.57 7.58 -17.56
CA ASP A 144 -12.42 8.70 -17.99
C ASP A 144 -11.92 10.02 -17.38
N GLU A 145 -11.57 10.97 -18.24
CA GLU A 145 -11.16 12.32 -17.82
C GLU A 145 -12.34 13.23 -17.47
N LYS A 146 -13.56 12.91 -17.96
CA LYS A 146 -14.74 13.75 -17.75
C LYS A 146 -15.20 13.77 -16.29
N MET A 147 -14.93 12.68 -15.56
CA MET A 147 -15.25 12.53 -14.14
C MET A 147 -13.98 12.52 -13.27
N ALA A 148 -12.92 13.22 -13.70
CA ALA A 148 -11.68 13.30 -12.93
C ALA A 148 -11.95 13.84 -11.52
N LEU A 149 -11.56 13.08 -10.50
CA LEU A 149 -11.62 13.52 -9.11
C LEU A 149 -10.39 14.37 -8.83
N LYS A 150 -10.59 15.61 -8.38
CA LYS A 150 -9.53 16.57 -8.09
C LYS A 150 -9.18 16.53 -6.62
N LYS A 151 -7.89 16.68 -6.30
CA LYS A 151 -7.43 16.76 -4.91
C LYS A 151 -8.08 17.95 -4.20
N VAL A 152 -8.56 17.71 -2.99
CA VAL A 152 -9.17 18.70 -2.10
C VAL A 152 -8.57 18.58 -0.71
N ALA A 153 -8.80 19.57 0.15
CA ALA A 153 -8.47 19.43 1.56
C ALA A 153 -9.32 18.31 2.17
N CYS A 154 -8.70 17.47 3.00
CA CYS A 154 -9.47 16.51 3.78
C CYS A 154 -10.23 17.20 4.89
N GLU A 155 -11.45 16.74 5.12
CA GLU A 155 -12.23 17.03 6.32
C GLU A 155 -11.69 16.27 7.54
#